data_AF-A0A357Z6R0-F1
#
_entry.id   AF-A0A357Z6R0-F1
#
_cell.length_a   1.000
_cell.length_b   1.000
_cell.length_c   1.000
_cell.angle_alpha   90.00
_cell.angle_beta   90.00
_cell.angle_gamma   90.00
#
_symmetry.space_group_name_H-M   'P 1'
#
loop_
_entity.id
_entity.type
_entity.pdbx_description
1 polymer ?
#
loop_
_entity_poly.entity_id
_entity_poly.type
_entity_poly.pdbx_seq_one_letter_code
_entity_poly.pdbx_strand_id
1 'polypeptide(L)'
;MKQLFTIFSLFISIFSFSQKIALDHTVYDQWESIRETIWQPQGQFICYTINPQEGDAVLIIKNIASKIDISIPRGTQPVFTEDGNYLIAKIKPSFNETRKAKIDKKKADEMPKDSLVIVTIANGNITKIPSVKSFQVPEFGNGLIAYQKDSKGDFNKEGAPLYFRDLNSGQERVFNNISQYLIHPKGEGVMMYQVRTKLKEAKIFLCSIADTNTITLNSHFYTATNFTWDEQGKQLAYLVEQDSSDKALQKNYTLAYYNHELDSAHFVINRNHDQIPKQYIIGGDRKITFSKSGSVISLGVQPILPVKDTSLPEFDRVSVDIWHYADPTLQTVQLKNLDATLKSTEALLYRPADNAVTYLGKIKDR
;
A
#
# COMPACT_ATOMS: atom_id res chain seq x y z
N MET A 1 -68.51 -35.58 8.42
CA MET A 1 -67.57 -34.49 8.04
C MET A 1 -67.06 -33.62 9.21
N LYS A 2 -67.63 -33.67 10.43
CA LYS A 2 -67.12 -32.87 11.57
C LYS A 2 -65.97 -33.50 12.38
N GLN A 3 -65.78 -34.83 12.32
CA GLN A 3 -64.69 -35.52 13.06
C GLN A 3 -63.35 -35.58 12.31
N LEU A 4 -63.34 -35.36 10.98
CA LEU A 4 -62.10 -35.28 10.19
C LEU A 4 -61.38 -33.93 10.34
N PHE A 5 -62.10 -32.87 10.71
CA PHE A 5 -61.52 -31.54 10.88
C PHE A 5 -60.76 -31.37 12.20
N THR A 6 -61.14 -32.13 13.24
CA THR A 6 -60.49 -32.07 14.56
C THR A 6 -59.13 -32.78 14.59
N ILE A 7 -58.93 -33.80 13.74
CA ILE A 7 -57.65 -34.52 13.62
C ILE A 7 -56.61 -33.70 12.84
N PHE A 8 -57.06 -32.84 11.90
CA PHE A 8 -56.16 -31.96 11.16
C PHE A 8 -55.66 -30.75 11.97
N SER A 9 -56.44 -30.31 12.98
CA SER A 9 -56.03 -29.20 13.86
C SER A 9 -55.02 -29.61 14.95
N LEU A 10 -54.86 -30.90 15.25
CA LEU A 10 -53.94 -31.37 16.29
C LEU A 10 -52.52 -31.67 15.77
N PHE A 11 -52.33 -31.70 14.44
CA PHE A 11 -51.04 -32.00 13.80
C PHE A 11 -50.20 -30.76 13.47
N ILE A 12 -50.74 -29.55 13.67
CA ILE A 12 -50.06 -28.27 13.38
C ILE A 12 -49.30 -27.72 14.60
N SER A 13 -49.47 -28.29 15.79
CA SER A 13 -48.93 -27.75 17.05
C SER A 13 -47.60 -28.33 17.52
N ILE A 14 -46.88 -29.11 16.72
CA ILE A 14 -45.60 -29.70 17.14
C ILE A 14 -44.53 -29.35 16.11
N PHE A 15 -43.39 -28.87 16.61
CA PHE A 15 -42.18 -28.41 15.91
C PHE A 15 -42.00 -26.89 15.76
N SER A 16 -42.20 -26.14 16.86
CA SER A 16 -41.39 -24.94 17.10
C SER A 16 -40.16 -25.33 17.91
N PHE A 17 -39.09 -25.77 17.24
CA PHE A 17 -37.77 -25.87 17.86
C PHE A 17 -37.15 -24.47 17.95
N SER A 18 -37.42 -23.77 19.05
CA SER A 18 -36.60 -22.63 19.46
C SER A 18 -35.67 -23.08 20.59
N GLN A 19 -34.67 -23.90 20.24
CA GLN A 19 -33.55 -24.13 21.15
C GLN A 19 -32.56 -22.98 20.96
N LYS A 20 -32.18 -22.35 22.08
CA LYS A 20 -31.09 -21.37 22.08
C LYS A 20 -29.85 -22.04 21.50
N ILE A 21 -29.15 -21.36 20.59
CA ILE A 21 -27.90 -21.86 20.01
C ILE A 21 -26.95 -22.19 21.17
N ALA A 22 -26.45 -23.44 21.19
CA ALA A 22 -25.46 -23.84 22.18
C ALA A 22 -24.19 -23.02 21.96
N LEU A 23 -23.72 -22.33 23.00
CA LEU A 23 -22.49 -21.53 22.96
C LEU A 23 -21.28 -22.46 22.95
N ASP A 24 -20.91 -22.96 21.77
CA ASP A 24 -19.64 -23.63 21.54
C ASP A 24 -18.59 -22.66 20.93
N HIS A 25 -17.40 -23.17 20.62
CA HIS A 25 -16.32 -22.33 20.08
C HIS A 25 -16.63 -21.77 18.68
N THR A 26 -17.50 -22.42 17.91
CA THR A 26 -17.88 -21.96 16.56
C THR A 26 -18.79 -20.74 16.60
N VAL A 27 -19.43 -20.47 17.73
CA VAL A 27 -20.24 -19.26 17.92
C VAL A 27 -19.35 -18.00 17.95
N TYR A 28 -18.13 -18.09 18.48
CA TYR A 28 -17.21 -16.96 18.49
C TYR A 28 -16.73 -16.59 17.07
N ASP A 29 -16.64 -17.57 16.17
CA ASP A 29 -16.23 -17.34 14.79
C ASP A 29 -17.23 -16.45 14.02
N GLN A 30 -18.50 -16.48 14.44
CA GLN A 30 -19.58 -15.67 13.88
C GLN A 30 -19.68 -14.26 14.50
N TRP A 31 -18.86 -13.92 15.49
CA TRP A 31 -18.91 -12.59 16.10
C TRP A 31 -18.46 -11.53 15.10
N GLU A 32 -19.37 -10.59 14.84
CA GLU A 32 -19.16 -9.51 13.90
C GLU A 32 -18.58 -8.28 14.60
N SER A 33 -17.60 -7.67 13.94
CA SER A 33 -17.03 -6.38 14.33
C SER A 33 -17.20 -5.37 13.21
N ILE A 34 -17.55 -4.13 13.56
CA ILE A 34 -17.58 -3.03 12.60
C ILE A 34 -16.17 -2.44 12.49
N ARG A 35 -15.67 -2.31 11.26
CA ARG A 35 -14.37 -1.72 10.94
C ARG A 35 -14.48 -0.77 9.75
N GLU A 36 -13.40 -0.02 9.50
CA GLU A 36 -13.24 0.82 8.30
C GLU A 36 -14.43 1.79 8.08
N THR A 37 -14.89 2.43 9.16
CA THR A 37 -15.99 3.39 9.09
C THR A 37 -15.53 4.70 8.46
N ILE A 38 -16.15 5.08 7.35
CA ILE A 38 -15.89 6.33 6.64
C ILE A 38 -17.20 7.04 6.33
N TRP A 39 -17.13 8.36 6.25
CA TRP A 39 -18.25 9.21 5.86
C TRP A 39 -18.05 9.70 4.45
N GLN A 40 -19.13 9.75 3.68
CA GLN A 40 -19.12 10.51 2.43
C GLN A 40 -18.86 11.98 2.77
N PRO A 41 -18.08 12.73 1.96
CA PRO A 41 -17.79 14.15 2.20
C PRO A 41 -19.04 15.02 2.47
N GLN A 42 -20.18 14.76 1.80
CA GLN A 42 -21.43 15.50 2.02
C GLN A 42 -22.25 15.02 3.22
N GLY A 43 -21.85 13.92 3.86
CA GLY A 43 -22.50 13.38 5.06
C GLY A 43 -23.83 12.67 4.82
N GLN A 44 -24.22 12.37 3.57
CA GLN A 44 -25.48 11.69 3.28
C GLN A 44 -25.38 10.16 3.43
N PHE A 45 -24.19 9.62 3.17
CA PHE A 45 -23.89 8.20 3.26
C PHE A 45 -22.81 7.93 4.32
N ILE A 46 -23.01 6.87 5.08
CA ILE A 46 -22.00 6.26 5.94
C ILE A 46 -21.62 4.91 5.35
N CYS A 47 -20.32 4.61 5.31
CA CYS A 47 -19.82 3.34 4.85
C CYS A 47 -19.05 2.64 5.97
N TYR A 48 -19.28 1.34 6.15
CA TYR A 48 -18.60 0.54 7.16
C TYR A 48 -18.53 -0.93 6.74
N THR A 49 -17.48 -1.61 7.18
CA THR A 49 -17.25 -3.02 6.91
C THR A 49 -17.65 -3.84 8.13
N ILE A 50 -18.54 -4.82 7.94
CA ILE A 50 -18.87 -5.85 8.93
C ILE A 50 -17.92 -7.02 8.71
N ASN A 51 -17.05 -7.28 9.70
CA ASN A 51 -16.06 -8.36 9.66
C ASN A 51 -16.39 -9.44 10.69
N PRO A 52 -16.77 -10.65 10.27
CA PRO A 52 -16.79 -11.80 11.16
C PRO A 52 -15.37 -12.18 11.59
N GLN A 53 -15.25 -12.89 12.71
CA GLN A 53 -13.95 -13.41 13.17
C GLN A 53 -13.39 -14.48 12.22
N GLU A 54 -14.24 -15.36 11.70
CA GLU A 54 -13.92 -16.26 10.60
C GLU A 54 -14.97 -16.13 9.48
N GLY A 55 -14.51 -15.78 8.26
CA GLY A 55 -15.38 -15.74 7.09
C GLY A 55 -15.15 -14.53 6.20
N ASP A 56 -16.20 -14.20 5.43
CA ASP A 56 -16.20 -13.16 4.43
C ASP A 56 -16.78 -11.86 5.01
N ALA A 57 -16.04 -10.76 4.88
CA ALA A 57 -16.51 -9.42 5.23
C ALA A 57 -17.68 -8.97 4.37
N VAL A 58 -18.48 -8.03 4.85
CA VAL A 58 -19.49 -7.33 4.03
C VAL A 58 -19.34 -5.83 4.21
N LEU A 59 -19.16 -5.12 3.10
CA LEU A 59 -19.14 -3.67 3.09
C LEU A 59 -20.56 -3.14 2.89
N ILE A 60 -20.99 -2.26 3.79
CA ILE A 60 -22.30 -1.62 3.75
C ILE A 60 -22.13 -0.14 3.41
N ILE A 61 -22.89 0.33 2.43
CA ILE A 61 -23.03 1.75 2.10
C ILE A 61 -24.45 2.16 2.45
N LYS A 62 -24.60 2.93 3.51
CA LYS A 62 -25.90 3.24 4.11
C LYS A 62 -26.27 4.69 3.89
N ASN A 63 -27.44 4.92 3.29
CA ASN A 63 -28.02 6.26 3.23
C ASN A 63 -28.72 6.57 4.57
N ILE A 64 -28.38 7.71 5.17
CA ILE A 64 -28.83 8.05 6.52
C ILE A 64 -30.30 8.48 6.54
N ALA A 65 -30.74 9.18 5.50
CA ALA A 65 -32.11 9.69 5.41
C ALA A 65 -33.10 8.59 4.99
N SER A 66 -32.79 7.86 3.91
CA SER A 66 -33.69 6.84 3.36
C SER A 66 -33.58 5.49 4.07
N LYS A 67 -32.49 5.24 4.81
CA LYS A 67 -32.15 3.96 5.44
C LYS A 67 -32.01 2.80 4.44
N ILE A 68 -31.81 3.12 3.16
CA ILE A 68 -31.52 2.15 2.11
C ILE A 68 -30.02 1.88 2.11
N ASP A 69 -29.68 0.59 2.11
CA ASP A 69 -28.30 0.10 2.21
C ASP A 69 -27.91 -0.62 0.92
N ILE A 70 -26.70 -0.35 0.40
CA ILE A 70 -26.06 -1.10 -0.68
C ILE A 70 -25.03 -2.01 -0.03
N SER A 71 -25.17 -3.33 -0.25
CA SER A 71 -24.26 -4.33 0.31
C SER A 71 -23.29 -4.86 -0.74
N ILE A 72 -22.00 -4.83 -0.43
CA ILE A 72 -20.94 -5.38 -1.26
C ILE A 72 -20.29 -6.55 -0.52
N PRO A 73 -20.57 -7.80 -0.94
CA PRO A 73 -19.93 -8.97 -0.36
C PRO A 73 -18.41 -8.92 -0.55
N ARG A 74 -17.68 -9.24 0.53
CA ARG A 74 -16.21 -9.23 0.62
C ARG A 74 -15.55 -7.88 0.37
N GLY A 75 -16.32 -6.80 0.42
CA GLY A 75 -15.81 -5.44 0.31
C GLY A 75 -14.94 -5.06 1.52
N THR A 76 -13.79 -4.44 1.28
CA THR A 76 -12.84 -3.94 2.29
C THR A 76 -12.09 -2.73 1.74
N GLN A 77 -11.45 -1.96 2.62
CA GLN A 77 -10.70 -0.75 2.26
C GLN A 77 -11.53 0.25 1.42
N PRO A 78 -12.73 0.64 1.88
CA PRO A 78 -13.53 1.63 1.17
C PRO A 78 -12.83 2.99 1.18
N VAL A 79 -12.96 3.72 0.07
CA VAL A 79 -12.50 5.10 -0.09
C VAL A 79 -13.55 5.86 -0.92
N PHE A 80 -13.97 7.03 -0.42
CA PHE A 80 -14.76 7.98 -1.21
C PHE A 80 -13.84 8.88 -2.01
N THR A 81 -14.27 9.26 -3.22
CA THR A 81 -13.69 10.43 -3.89
C THR A 81 -14.04 11.70 -3.11
N GLU A 82 -13.25 12.76 -3.26
CA GLU A 82 -13.42 14.01 -2.50
C GLU A 82 -14.77 14.70 -2.80
N ASP A 83 -15.29 14.52 -4.01
CA ASP A 83 -16.63 14.95 -4.42
C ASP A 83 -17.75 14.03 -3.92
N GLY A 84 -17.43 12.90 -3.30
CA GLY A 84 -18.37 11.91 -2.79
C GLY A 84 -19.24 11.22 -3.86
N ASN A 85 -18.94 11.40 -5.16
CA ASN A 85 -19.72 10.83 -6.25
C ASN A 85 -19.46 9.33 -6.45
N TYR A 86 -18.26 8.87 -6.06
CA TYR A 86 -17.85 7.48 -6.19
C TYR A 86 -17.36 6.91 -4.87
N LEU A 87 -17.70 5.64 -4.63
CA LEU A 87 -17.05 4.82 -3.62
C LEU A 87 -16.27 3.68 -4.28
N ILE A 88 -14.99 3.59 -3.95
CA ILE A 88 -14.09 2.57 -4.45
C ILE A 88 -13.72 1.65 -3.29
N ALA A 89 -13.74 0.34 -3.50
CA ALA A 89 -13.32 -0.63 -2.50
C ALA A 89 -12.66 -1.84 -3.15
N LYS A 90 -11.92 -2.62 -2.36
CA LYS A 90 -11.44 -3.94 -2.77
C LYS A 90 -12.45 -5.02 -2.40
N ILE A 91 -12.59 -6.00 -3.26
CA ILE A 91 -13.31 -7.25 -3.00
C ILE A 91 -12.26 -8.34 -2.80
N LYS A 92 -12.16 -8.88 -1.58
CA LYS A 92 -11.28 -10.01 -1.31
C LYS A 92 -11.82 -11.30 -1.96
N PRO A 93 -10.95 -12.25 -2.32
CA PRO A 93 -11.38 -13.61 -2.66
C PRO A 93 -12.09 -14.25 -1.46
N SER A 94 -12.88 -15.29 -1.71
CA SER A 94 -13.59 -15.95 -0.62
C SER A 94 -12.63 -16.55 0.40
N PHE A 95 -13.02 -16.51 1.67
CA PHE A 95 -12.25 -17.09 2.76
C PHE A 95 -11.93 -18.57 2.51
N ASN A 96 -12.91 -19.33 2.03
CA ASN A 96 -12.76 -20.76 1.75
C ASN A 96 -11.77 -21.05 0.61
N GLU A 97 -11.83 -20.30 -0.50
CA GLU A 97 -10.88 -20.46 -1.61
C GLU A 97 -9.46 -20.10 -1.18
N THR A 98 -9.33 -19.04 -0.39
CA THR A 98 -8.03 -18.58 0.14
C THR A 98 -7.45 -19.60 1.12
N ARG A 99 -8.27 -20.15 2.02
CA ARG A 99 -7.87 -21.20 2.96
C ARG A 99 -7.46 -22.47 2.23
N LYS A 100 -8.23 -22.92 1.25
CA LYS A 100 -7.89 -24.08 0.41
C LYS A 100 -6.58 -23.86 -0.34
N ALA A 101 -6.39 -22.71 -0.97
CA ALA A 101 -5.14 -22.38 -1.67
C ALA A 101 -3.92 -22.38 -0.74
N LYS A 102 -4.07 -21.92 0.52
CA LYS A 102 -3.02 -21.98 1.54
C LYS A 102 -2.72 -23.41 1.99
N ILE A 103 -3.75 -24.23 2.20
CA ILE A 103 -3.59 -25.66 2.54
C ILE A 103 -2.87 -26.40 1.42
N ASP A 104 -3.24 -26.10 0.16
CA ASP A 104 -2.63 -26.65 -1.05
C ASP A 104 -1.22 -26.09 -1.32
N LYS A 105 -0.72 -25.17 -0.47
CA LYS A 105 0.59 -24.49 -0.60
C LYS A 105 0.82 -23.89 -2.00
N LYS A 106 -0.23 -23.31 -2.59
CA LYS A 106 -0.15 -22.68 -3.90
C LYS A 106 0.87 -21.55 -3.91
N LYS A 107 1.53 -21.37 -5.05
CA LYS A 107 2.45 -20.25 -5.28
C LYS A 107 1.68 -18.93 -5.29
N ALA A 108 2.37 -17.82 -5.02
CA ALA A 108 1.77 -16.49 -4.96
C ALA A 108 0.97 -16.10 -6.23
N ASP A 109 1.38 -16.61 -7.39
CA ASP A 109 0.74 -16.35 -8.68
C ASP A 109 -0.58 -17.12 -8.86
N GLU A 110 -0.72 -18.25 -8.16
CA GLU A 110 -1.90 -19.13 -8.20
C GLU A 110 -2.88 -18.87 -7.05
N MET A 111 -2.51 -17.98 -6.13
CA MET A 111 -3.39 -17.54 -5.06
C MET A 111 -4.57 -16.76 -5.64
N PRO A 112 -5.78 -16.93 -5.07
CA PRO A 112 -6.93 -16.09 -5.40
C PRO A 112 -6.58 -14.61 -5.26
N LYS A 113 -7.00 -13.79 -6.22
CA LYS A 113 -6.64 -12.38 -6.32
C LYS A 113 -7.79 -11.48 -5.91
N ASP A 114 -7.45 -10.34 -5.36
CA ASP A 114 -8.42 -9.29 -5.03
C ASP A 114 -9.02 -8.71 -6.31
N SER A 115 -10.24 -8.19 -6.21
CA SER A 115 -10.89 -7.42 -7.26
C SER A 115 -11.15 -6.01 -6.75
N LEU A 116 -11.44 -5.09 -7.66
CA LEU A 116 -11.84 -3.73 -7.33
C LEU A 116 -13.33 -3.56 -7.64
N VAL A 117 -14.03 -2.78 -6.83
CA VAL A 117 -15.39 -2.33 -7.09
C VAL A 117 -15.43 -0.81 -7.08
N ILE A 118 -16.14 -0.25 -8.04
CA ILE A 118 -16.41 1.17 -8.18
C ILE A 118 -17.93 1.32 -8.15
N VAL A 119 -18.44 2.06 -7.17
CA VAL A 119 -19.86 2.36 -7.01
C VAL A 119 -20.10 3.82 -7.31
N THR A 120 -20.99 4.09 -8.26
CA THR A 120 -21.51 5.44 -8.50
C THR A 120 -22.63 5.72 -7.52
N ILE A 121 -22.42 6.67 -6.60
CA ILE A 121 -23.33 6.91 -5.47
C ILE A 121 -24.68 7.46 -5.94
N ALA A 122 -24.69 8.29 -6.99
CA ALA A 122 -25.90 8.93 -7.50
C ALA A 122 -27.00 7.96 -7.93
N ASN A 123 -26.63 6.81 -8.50
CA ASN A 123 -27.58 5.82 -9.03
C ASN A 123 -27.37 4.40 -8.49
N GLY A 124 -26.36 4.18 -7.65
CA GLY A 124 -26.01 2.86 -7.11
C GLY A 124 -25.42 1.90 -8.15
N ASN A 125 -24.95 2.38 -9.30
CA ASN A 125 -24.34 1.52 -10.32
C ASN A 125 -23.02 0.94 -9.81
N ILE A 126 -22.80 -0.36 -10.03
CA ILE A 126 -21.65 -1.11 -9.51
C ILE A 126 -20.83 -1.67 -10.67
N THR A 127 -19.59 -1.21 -10.80
CA THR A 127 -18.61 -1.75 -11.75
C THR A 127 -17.56 -2.56 -11.00
N LYS A 128 -17.29 -3.80 -11.44
CA LYS A 128 -16.28 -4.68 -10.84
C LYS A 128 -15.13 -4.93 -11.82
N ILE A 129 -13.90 -4.85 -11.32
CA ILE A 129 -12.67 -5.07 -12.10
C ILE A 129 -11.88 -6.20 -11.43
N PRO A 130 -11.61 -7.31 -12.13
CA PRO A 130 -10.92 -8.45 -11.54
C PRO A 130 -9.41 -8.24 -11.43
N SER A 131 -8.79 -8.98 -10.50
CA SER A 131 -7.33 -9.14 -10.35
C SER A 131 -6.58 -7.82 -10.11
N VAL A 132 -7.04 -7.03 -9.15
CA VAL A 132 -6.45 -5.73 -8.77
C VAL A 132 -5.65 -5.85 -7.48
N LYS A 133 -4.34 -5.63 -7.57
CA LYS A 133 -3.40 -5.70 -6.45
C LYS A 133 -3.48 -4.46 -5.56
N SER A 134 -3.54 -3.28 -6.16
CA SER A 134 -3.60 -2.00 -5.44
C SER A 134 -4.34 -0.94 -6.25
N PHE A 135 -4.87 0.07 -5.57
CA PHE A 135 -5.47 1.23 -6.19
C PHE A 135 -5.14 2.50 -5.38
N GLN A 136 -5.23 3.65 -6.03
CA GLN A 136 -5.17 4.98 -5.43
C GLN A 136 -6.17 5.90 -6.11
N VAL A 137 -6.77 6.77 -5.31
CA VAL A 137 -7.56 7.92 -5.76
C VAL A 137 -6.85 9.19 -5.29
N PRO A 138 -7.02 10.33 -5.98
CA PRO A 138 -6.49 11.60 -5.51
C PRO A 138 -7.05 11.95 -4.12
N GLU A 139 -6.25 12.57 -3.28
CA GLU A 139 -6.65 12.98 -1.92
C GLU A 139 -7.53 14.23 -1.93
N PHE A 140 -7.20 15.19 -2.78
CA PHE A 140 -7.90 16.49 -2.92
C PHE A 140 -8.42 16.71 -4.35
N GLY A 141 -8.39 15.66 -5.18
CA GLY A 141 -8.83 15.67 -6.57
C GLY A 141 -9.98 14.70 -6.80
N ASN A 142 -10.57 14.77 -7.99
CA ASN A 142 -11.77 14.01 -8.31
C ASN A 142 -11.69 13.36 -9.69
N GLY A 143 -12.60 12.41 -9.93
CA GLY A 143 -12.83 11.85 -11.26
C GLY A 143 -11.73 10.92 -11.79
N LEU A 144 -10.72 10.56 -10.97
CA LEU A 144 -9.59 9.75 -11.42
C LEU A 144 -9.29 8.61 -10.45
N ILE A 145 -8.80 7.51 -11.03
CA ILE A 145 -8.29 6.36 -10.29
C ILE A 145 -7.07 5.78 -11.00
N ALA A 146 -6.05 5.44 -10.23
CA ALA A 146 -4.95 4.60 -10.68
C ALA A 146 -5.05 3.25 -9.98
N TYR A 147 -5.03 2.15 -10.73
CA TYR A 147 -5.05 0.81 -10.15
C TYR A 147 -4.11 -0.13 -10.89
N GLN A 148 -3.44 -0.98 -10.13
CA GLN A 148 -2.46 -1.92 -10.64
C GLN A 148 -3.00 -3.33 -10.54
N LYS A 149 -2.96 -4.07 -11.64
CA LYS A 149 -3.35 -5.49 -11.63
C LYS A 149 -2.23 -6.39 -11.12
N ASP A 150 -2.60 -7.58 -10.68
CA ASP A 150 -1.62 -8.63 -10.37
C ASP A 150 -0.80 -9.01 -11.61
N SER A 151 0.50 -9.24 -11.38
CA SER A 151 1.41 -9.81 -12.39
C SER A 151 1.56 -11.31 -12.16
N LYS A 152 1.91 -12.04 -13.23
CA LYS A 152 2.17 -13.50 -13.19
C LYS A 152 3.64 -13.85 -12.94
N GLY A 153 4.51 -12.84 -12.77
CA GLY A 153 5.95 -13.00 -12.62
C GLY A 153 6.50 -12.25 -11.41
N ASP A 154 7.84 -12.22 -11.28
CA ASP A 154 8.52 -11.47 -10.22
C ASP A 154 8.24 -9.97 -10.38
N PHE A 155 7.33 -9.46 -9.56
CA PHE A 155 6.89 -8.07 -9.56
C PHE A 155 8.04 -7.07 -9.47
N ASN A 156 9.13 -7.41 -8.78
CA ASN A 156 10.27 -6.51 -8.60
C ASN A 156 11.12 -6.42 -9.87
N LYS A 157 11.09 -7.43 -10.75
CA LYS A 157 11.89 -7.49 -11.98
C LYS A 157 11.09 -7.13 -13.23
N GLU A 158 9.81 -7.50 -13.25
CA GLU A 158 8.96 -7.33 -14.43
C GLU A 158 7.92 -6.22 -14.27
N GLY A 159 7.62 -5.82 -13.04
CA GLY A 159 6.52 -4.92 -12.72
C GLY A 159 5.16 -5.54 -13.03
N ALA A 160 4.14 -4.68 -13.11
CA ALA A 160 2.78 -5.04 -13.46
C ALA A 160 2.13 -3.93 -14.32
N PRO A 161 1.06 -4.25 -15.05
CA PRO A 161 0.28 -3.23 -15.74
C PRO A 161 -0.45 -2.32 -14.74
N LEU A 162 -0.21 -1.02 -14.87
CA LEU A 162 -0.94 0.05 -14.22
C LEU A 162 -2.00 0.60 -15.18
N TYR A 163 -3.20 0.77 -14.66
CA TYR A 163 -4.33 1.37 -15.35
C TYR A 163 -4.62 2.72 -14.70
N PHE A 164 -4.62 3.78 -15.51
CA PHE A 164 -4.99 5.12 -15.08
C PHE A 164 -6.27 5.53 -15.80
N ARG A 165 -7.35 5.73 -15.04
CA ARG A 165 -8.71 5.78 -15.55
C ARG A 165 -9.45 7.01 -15.06
N ASP A 166 -10.16 7.64 -15.98
CA ASP A 166 -11.16 8.67 -15.69
C ASP A 166 -12.51 8.02 -15.34
N LEU A 167 -13.05 8.36 -14.18
CA LEU A 167 -14.27 7.78 -13.63
C LEU A 167 -15.55 8.34 -14.29
N ASN A 168 -15.47 9.52 -14.91
CA ASN A 168 -16.60 10.19 -15.53
C ASN A 168 -16.82 9.70 -16.96
N SER A 169 -15.76 9.68 -17.76
CA SER A 169 -15.76 9.26 -19.17
C SER A 169 -15.52 7.76 -19.35
N GLY A 170 -14.93 7.10 -18.35
CA GLY A 170 -14.52 5.70 -18.42
C GLY A 170 -13.24 5.46 -19.24
N GLN A 171 -12.65 6.50 -19.83
CA GLN A 171 -11.40 6.42 -20.60
C GLN A 171 -10.25 5.94 -19.72
N GLU A 172 -9.37 5.13 -20.29
CA GLU A 172 -8.31 4.47 -19.55
C GLU A 172 -7.01 4.40 -20.37
N ARG A 173 -5.89 4.59 -19.67
CA ARG A 173 -4.54 4.43 -20.19
C ARG A 173 -3.82 3.32 -19.43
N VAL A 174 -3.04 2.52 -20.15
CA VAL A 174 -2.34 1.35 -19.59
C VAL A 174 -0.85 1.51 -19.74
N PHE A 175 -0.12 1.33 -18.64
CA PHE A 175 1.34 1.37 -18.58
C PHE A 175 1.88 0.06 -18.06
N ASN A 176 2.77 -0.57 -18.82
CA ASN A 176 3.37 -1.86 -18.46
C ASN A 176 4.67 -1.68 -17.69
N ASN A 177 5.07 -2.73 -16.96
CA ASN A 177 6.33 -2.80 -16.22
C ASN A 177 6.45 -1.80 -15.07
N ILE A 178 5.33 -1.39 -14.48
CA ILE A 178 5.31 -0.47 -13.34
C ILE A 178 5.44 -1.25 -12.04
N SER A 179 6.34 -0.84 -11.14
CA SER A 179 6.45 -1.44 -9.80
C SER A 179 5.90 -0.53 -8.70
N GLN A 180 6.01 0.78 -8.86
CA GLN A 180 5.47 1.76 -7.92
C GLN A 180 4.80 2.89 -8.69
N TYR A 181 3.75 3.43 -8.11
CA TYR A 181 3.01 4.57 -8.66
C TYR A 181 2.48 5.44 -7.52
N LEU A 182 2.29 6.71 -7.83
CA LEU A 182 1.73 7.68 -6.89
C LEU A 182 0.87 8.68 -7.64
N ILE A 183 -0.43 8.66 -7.39
CA ILE A 183 -1.35 9.65 -7.96
C ILE A 183 -1.05 11.03 -7.37
N HIS A 184 -1.14 12.07 -8.19
CA HIS A 184 -0.99 13.45 -7.74
C HIS A 184 -2.11 13.77 -6.73
N PRO A 185 -1.83 14.44 -5.59
CA PRO A 185 -2.84 14.69 -4.56
C PRO A 185 -4.09 15.38 -5.09
N LYS A 186 -3.94 16.32 -6.03
CA LYS A 186 -5.04 17.04 -6.69
C LYS A 186 -5.60 16.37 -7.95
N GLY A 187 -5.07 15.21 -8.34
CA GLY A 187 -5.54 14.47 -9.51
C GLY A 187 -5.07 15.04 -10.86
N GLU A 188 -3.97 15.78 -10.91
CA GLU A 188 -3.44 16.33 -12.17
C GLU A 188 -2.72 15.26 -13.03
N GLY A 189 -2.35 14.13 -12.42
CA GLY A 189 -1.69 13.03 -13.09
C GLY A 189 -1.26 11.92 -12.16
N VAL A 190 -0.42 11.03 -12.67
CA VAL A 190 0.18 9.92 -11.92
C VAL A 190 1.68 9.83 -12.19
N MET A 191 2.45 9.70 -11.11
CA MET A 191 3.86 9.34 -11.17
C MET A 191 3.99 7.83 -11.24
N MET A 192 4.87 7.35 -12.11
CA MET A 192 5.12 5.94 -12.32
C MET A 192 6.61 5.63 -12.32
N TYR A 193 6.97 4.54 -11.64
CA TYR A 193 8.28 3.92 -11.71
C TYR A 193 8.22 2.63 -12.52
N GLN A 194 8.79 2.68 -13.73
CA GLN A 194 9.03 1.53 -14.57
C GLN A 194 10.34 0.84 -14.17
N VAL A 195 10.27 -0.46 -13.91
CA VAL A 195 11.46 -1.26 -13.58
C VAL A 195 12.32 -1.56 -14.81
N ARG A 196 13.62 -1.72 -14.58
CA ARG A 196 14.56 -2.19 -15.59
C ARG A 196 14.23 -3.63 -15.98
N THR A 197 14.09 -3.87 -17.28
CA THR A 197 13.95 -5.20 -17.88
C THR A 197 15.06 -5.43 -18.89
N LYS A 198 15.08 -6.60 -19.55
CA LYS A 198 16.04 -6.87 -20.65
C LYS A 198 15.90 -5.91 -21.83
N LEU A 199 14.69 -5.38 -22.06
CA LEU A 199 14.35 -4.56 -23.23
C LEU A 199 14.16 -3.09 -22.91
N LYS A 200 13.88 -2.75 -21.65
CA LYS A 200 13.59 -1.39 -21.20
C LYS A 200 14.46 -1.02 -20.02
N GLU A 201 14.93 0.22 -20.02
CA GLU A 201 15.59 0.79 -18.86
C GLU A 201 14.61 1.14 -17.73
N ALA A 202 15.16 1.32 -16.53
CA ALA A 202 14.42 1.91 -15.42
C ALA A 202 14.12 3.38 -15.73
N LYS A 203 12.87 3.79 -15.49
CA LYS A 203 12.39 5.12 -15.84
C LYS A 203 11.37 5.60 -14.81
N ILE A 204 11.49 6.85 -14.37
CA ILE A 204 10.48 7.55 -13.58
C ILE A 204 9.87 8.62 -14.48
N PHE A 205 8.54 8.63 -14.57
CA PHE A 205 7.84 9.56 -15.45
C PHE A 205 6.46 9.90 -14.92
N LEU A 206 5.98 11.07 -15.34
CA LEU A 206 4.67 11.60 -15.05
C LEU A 206 3.77 11.46 -16.27
N CYS A 207 2.48 11.29 -16.01
CA CYS A 207 1.44 11.27 -17.02
C CYS A 207 0.20 12.00 -16.53
N SER A 208 -0.33 12.91 -17.35
CA SER A 208 -1.66 13.48 -17.16
C SER A 208 -2.70 12.63 -17.90
N ILE A 209 -3.97 12.72 -17.49
CA ILE A 209 -5.06 12.12 -18.27
C ILE A 209 -5.41 13.00 -19.47
N ALA A 210 -5.24 14.32 -19.35
CA ALA A 210 -5.56 15.32 -20.38
C ALA A 210 -4.55 15.30 -21.53
N ASP A 211 -3.27 15.08 -21.22
CA ASP A 211 -2.20 15.08 -22.21
C ASP A 211 -1.74 13.67 -22.54
N THR A 212 -1.68 13.32 -23.83
CA THR A 212 -1.17 12.02 -24.28
C THR A 212 0.32 11.84 -24.01
N ASN A 213 1.06 12.92 -23.82
CA ASN A 213 2.50 12.90 -23.59
C ASN A 213 2.87 12.50 -22.14
N THR A 214 4.04 11.88 -21.99
CA THR A 214 4.63 11.57 -20.68
C THR A 214 5.87 12.43 -20.45
N ILE A 215 6.02 12.99 -19.25
CA ILE A 215 7.20 13.77 -18.85
C ILE A 215 8.18 12.83 -18.14
N THR A 216 9.41 12.73 -18.60
CA THR A 216 10.42 11.85 -18.00
C THR A 216 11.20 12.60 -16.93
N LEU A 217 11.18 12.10 -15.69
CA LEU A 217 11.87 12.75 -14.56
C LEU A 217 13.32 12.28 -14.43
N ASN A 218 13.53 10.97 -14.42
CA ASN A 218 14.85 10.35 -14.49
C ASN A 218 14.79 9.05 -15.29
N SER A 219 15.91 8.69 -15.90
CA SER A 219 16.19 7.39 -16.51
C SER A 219 17.65 6.99 -16.22
N HIS A 220 18.12 5.86 -16.73
CA HIS A 220 19.50 5.40 -16.56
C HIS A 220 19.96 5.26 -15.09
N PHE A 221 19.13 4.67 -14.23
CA PHE A 221 19.50 4.34 -12.85
C PHE A 221 19.21 2.87 -12.54
N TYR A 222 19.74 2.34 -11.44
CA TYR A 222 19.56 0.94 -11.06
C TYR A 222 18.18 0.67 -10.44
N THR A 223 17.81 1.40 -9.38
CA THR A 223 16.50 1.26 -8.74
C THR A 223 16.06 2.54 -8.05
N ALA A 224 14.76 2.67 -7.76
CA ALA A 224 14.21 3.81 -7.04
C ALA A 224 13.12 3.38 -6.05
N THR A 225 12.94 4.15 -4.98
CA THR A 225 11.96 3.89 -3.93
C THR A 225 11.55 5.17 -3.19
N ASN A 226 10.59 5.04 -2.28
CA ASN A 226 10.17 6.08 -1.32
C ASN A 226 9.67 7.36 -1.98
N PHE A 227 8.90 7.21 -3.05
CA PHE A 227 8.24 8.33 -3.72
C PHE A 227 7.21 9.01 -2.81
N THR A 228 7.23 10.34 -2.79
CA THR A 228 6.25 11.16 -2.07
C THR A 228 6.02 12.49 -2.77
N TRP A 229 4.76 12.89 -2.90
CA TRP A 229 4.38 14.27 -3.22
C TRP A 229 4.37 15.12 -1.94
N ASP A 230 4.50 16.44 -2.09
CA ASP A 230 4.01 17.36 -1.07
C ASP A 230 2.47 17.42 -1.08
N GLU A 231 1.86 17.92 -0.01
CA GLU A 231 0.39 17.96 0.16
C GLU A 231 -0.30 18.70 -1.00
N GLN A 232 0.37 19.72 -1.55
CA GLN A 232 -0.16 20.51 -2.67
C GLN A 232 0.10 19.88 -4.05
N GLY A 233 0.93 18.84 -4.12
CA GLY A 233 1.38 18.18 -5.36
C GLY A 233 2.39 18.96 -6.19
N LYS A 234 2.88 20.13 -5.74
CA LYS A 234 3.84 20.95 -6.49
C LYS A 234 5.21 20.32 -6.62
N GLN A 235 5.58 19.46 -5.68
CA GLN A 235 6.94 18.92 -5.52
C GLN A 235 6.90 17.42 -5.28
N LEU A 236 7.88 16.71 -5.83
CA LEU A 236 8.05 15.27 -5.70
C LEU A 236 9.47 14.97 -5.23
N ALA A 237 9.59 14.06 -4.26
CA ALA A 237 10.88 13.57 -3.77
C ALA A 237 10.89 12.04 -3.76
N TYR A 238 12.05 11.46 -4.04
CA TYR A 238 12.28 10.02 -4.03
C TYR A 238 13.76 9.67 -3.89
N LEU A 239 14.03 8.41 -3.58
CA LEU A 239 15.38 7.87 -3.48
C LEU A 239 15.75 7.11 -4.75
N VAL A 240 16.91 7.42 -5.30
CA VAL A 240 17.47 6.75 -6.49
C VAL A 240 18.80 6.12 -6.16
N GLU A 241 18.94 4.86 -6.52
CA GLU A 241 20.21 4.15 -6.55
C GLU A 241 20.74 4.18 -7.99
N GLN A 242 21.87 4.83 -8.23
CA GLN A 242 22.43 4.96 -9.58
C GLN A 242 23.21 3.69 -9.96
N ASP A 243 24.19 3.32 -9.13
CA ASP A 243 25.12 2.22 -9.40
C ASP A 243 25.10 1.21 -8.24
N SER A 244 24.33 0.13 -8.39
CA SER A 244 24.29 -0.98 -7.42
C SER A 244 24.16 -2.34 -8.10
N SER A 245 24.32 -3.40 -7.31
CA SER A 245 24.04 -4.79 -7.69
C SER A 245 22.98 -5.41 -6.80
N ASP A 246 22.36 -6.50 -7.27
CA ASP A 246 21.37 -7.26 -6.48
C ASP A 246 21.96 -7.89 -5.22
N LYS A 247 23.29 -8.04 -5.16
CA LYS A 247 24.03 -8.63 -4.05
C LYS A 247 24.55 -7.61 -3.05
N ALA A 248 24.28 -6.32 -3.26
CA ALA A 248 24.71 -5.28 -2.33
C ALA A 248 24.08 -5.53 -0.95
N LEU A 249 24.92 -5.56 0.09
CA LEU A 249 24.47 -5.76 1.47
C LEU A 249 23.54 -4.62 1.92
N GLN A 250 23.84 -3.41 1.44
CA GLN A 250 23.12 -2.19 1.74
C GLN A 250 23.10 -1.33 0.47
N LYS A 251 21.94 -0.79 0.12
CA LYS A 251 21.77 0.13 -1.01
C LYS A 251 22.11 1.54 -0.55
N ASN A 252 22.83 2.30 -1.39
CA ASN A 252 23.26 3.67 -1.12
C ASN A 252 22.52 4.67 -2.02
N TYR A 253 21.41 5.16 -1.50
CA TYR A 253 20.52 6.01 -2.27
C TYR A 253 21.04 7.46 -2.37
N THR A 254 20.54 8.17 -3.39
CA THR A 254 20.65 9.60 -3.57
C THR A 254 19.24 10.19 -3.59
N LEU A 255 19.02 11.28 -2.85
CA LEU A 255 17.75 12.00 -2.89
C LEU A 255 17.61 12.71 -4.23
N ALA A 256 16.55 12.41 -4.95
CA ALA A 256 16.12 13.11 -6.14
C ALA A 256 14.92 14.00 -5.79
N TYR A 257 14.88 15.19 -6.40
CA TYR A 257 13.87 16.20 -6.17
C TYR A 257 13.39 16.79 -7.49
N TYR A 258 12.08 16.98 -7.60
CA TYR A 258 11.40 17.53 -8.75
C TYR A 258 10.36 18.57 -8.31
N ASN A 259 10.23 19.63 -9.11
CA ASN A 259 9.11 20.56 -9.04
C ASN A 259 8.63 20.86 -10.48
N HIS A 260 7.44 21.45 -10.61
CA HIS A 260 6.83 21.73 -11.92
C HIS A 260 7.56 22.78 -12.77
N GLU A 261 8.49 23.54 -12.20
CA GLU A 261 9.28 24.54 -12.92
C GLU A 261 10.50 23.92 -13.63
N LEU A 262 10.80 22.65 -13.33
CA LEU A 262 11.93 21.91 -13.89
C LEU A 262 11.46 20.96 -15.00
N ASP A 263 12.32 20.78 -16.01
CA ASP A 263 12.09 19.81 -17.09
C ASP A 263 12.34 18.35 -16.63
N SER A 264 13.15 18.16 -15.59
CA SER A 264 13.54 16.85 -15.06
C SER A 264 13.86 16.93 -13.57
N ALA A 265 13.99 15.78 -12.91
CA ALA A 265 14.36 15.74 -11.50
C ALA A 265 15.88 15.78 -11.30
N HIS A 266 16.34 16.53 -10.31
CA HIS A 266 17.75 16.66 -9.98
C HIS A 266 18.13 15.84 -8.74
N PHE A 267 19.35 15.32 -8.74
CA PHE A 267 19.95 14.70 -7.57
C PHE A 267 20.48 15.78 -6.63
N VAL A 268 19.96 15.82 -5.40
CA VAL A 268 20.22 16.92 -4.45
C VAL A 268 21.11 16.52 -3.27
N ILE A 269 20.96 15.29 -2.75
CA ILE A 269 21.77 14.82 -1.61
C ILE A 269 22.24 13.40 -1.86
N ASN A 270 23.55 13.18 -1.71
CA ASN A 270 24.17 11.87 -1.64
C ASN A 270 24.93 11.72 -0.32
N ARG A 271 25.49 10.53 -0.07
CA ARG A 271 26.26 10.24 1.16
C ARG A 271 27.50 11.13 1.39
N ASN A 272 28.02 11.80 0.36
CA ASN A 272 29.24 12.59 0.43
C ASN A 272 28.96 14.05 0.90
N HIS A 273 27.72 14.39 1.20
CA HIS A 273 27.34 15.71 1.70
C HIS A 273 27.96 15.99 3.08
N ASP A 274 28.56 17.17 3.29
CA ASP A 274 29.36 17.50 4.49
C ASP A 274 28.60 17.37 5.83
N GLN A 275 27.27 17.56 5.78
CA GLN A 275 26.38 17.46 6.95
C GLN A 275 25.98 16.00 7.28
N ILE A 276 26.39 15.02 6.49
CA ILE A 276 26.13 13.60 6.75
C ILE A 276 27.41 12.97 7.32
N PRO A 277 27.34 12.22 8.43
CA PRO A 277 28.50 11.51 8.95
C PRO A 277 29.10 10.56 7.91
N LYS A 278 30.43 10.55 7.76
CA LYS A 278 31.14 9.74 6.74
C LYS A 278 30.89 8.23 6.85
N GLN A 279 30.51 7.75 8.02
CA GLN A 279 30.18 6.35 8.28
C GLN A 279 28.71 6.01 8.00
N TYR A 280 27.95 6.93 7.42
CA TYR A 280 26.52 6.77 7.15
C TYR A 280 26.25 6.78 5.64
N ILE A 281 25.13 6.20 5.26
CA ILE A 281 24.54 6.27 3.92
C ILE A 281 23.08 6.67 4.01
N ILE A 282 22.50 7.07 2.88
CA ILE A 282 21.06 7.28 2.78
C ILE A 282 20.40 5.92 2.53
N GLY A 283 19.64 5.46 3.53
CA GLY A 283 18.94 4.18 3.48
C GLY A 283 17.54 4.30 2.88
N GLY A 284 16.97 3.17 2.47
CA GLY A 284 15.60 3.07 1.97
C GLY A 284 14.56 2.76 3.05
N ASP A 285 14.99 2.43 4.28
CA ASP A 285 14.12 1.87 5.32
C ASP A 285 13.16 2.88 5.96
N ARG A 286 13.50 4.18 5.93
CA ARG A 286 12.61 5.27 6.37
C ARG A 286 11.95 5.93 5.18
N LYS A 287 10.61 5.96 5.20
CA LYS A 287 9.80 6.67 4.21
C LYS A 287 10.14 8.16 4.21
N ILE A 288 10.33 8.73 3.01
CA ILE A 288 10.49 10.17 2.83
C ILE A 288 9.14 10.85 3.09
N THR A 289 9.17 12.00 3.76
CA THR A 289 7.97 12.82 3.97
C THR A 289 8.28 14.30 3.76
N PHE A 290 7.31 15.04 3.24
CA PHE A 290 7.33 16.49 3.27
C PHE A 290 6.71 17.00 4.58
N SER A 291 7.22 18.12 5.08
CA SER A 291 6.52 18.93 6.09
C SER A 291 5.17 19.40 5.52
N LYS A 292 4.18 19.71 6.37
CA LYS A 292 2.88 20.26 5.94
C LYS A 292 2.99 21.50 5.03
N SER A 293 3.99 22.35 5.26
CA SER A 293 4.25 23.53 4.41
C SER A 293 4.93 23.22 3.07
N GLY A 294 5.35 21.97 2.85
CA GLY A 294 6.15 21.55 1.69
C GLY A 294 7.60 22.05 1.67
N SER A 295 8.05 22.76 2.71
CA SER A 295 9.35 23.44 2.73
C SER A 295 10.52 22.55 3.14
N VAL A 296 10.25 21.45 3.84
CA VAL A 296 11.29 20.54 4.37
C VAL A 296 10.97 19.10 3.97
N ILE A 297 11.98 18.38 3.50
CA ILE A 297 11.95 16.94 3.22
C ILE A 297 12.67 16.23 4.36
N SER A 298 12.01 15.27 5.01
CA SER A 298 12.60 14.39 6.01
C SER A 298 12.90 13.02 5.40
N LEU A 299 14.14 12.56 5.56
CA LEU A 299 14.62 11.25 5.11
C LEU A 299 15.47 10.56 6.18
N GLY A 300 15.80 9.29 5.96
CA GLY A 300 16.60 8.48 6.89
C GLY A 300 18.03 8.25 6.41
N VAL A 301 18.99 8.47 7.28
CA VAL A 301 20.37 7.99 7.12
C VAL A 301 20.67 6.88 8.12
N GLN A 302 21.58 5.98 7.77
CA GLN A 302 21.91 4.83 8.61
C GLN A 302 23.41 4.52 8.52
N PRO A 303 24.01 3.95 9.58
CA PRO A 303 25.40 3.51 9.55
C PRO A 303 25.65 2.51 8.42
N ILE A 304 26.85 2.57 7.85
CA ILE A 304 27.36 1.60 6.88
C ILE A 304 27.57 0.28 7.61
N LEU A 305 26.90 -0.77 7.14
CA LEU A 305 27.09 -2.10 7.69
C LEU A 305 28.48 -2.63 7.32
N PRO A 306 29.17 -3.33 8.24
CA PRO A 306 30.43 -3.98 7.92
C PRO A 306 30.19 -5.01 6.82
N VAL A 307 31.13 -5.09 5.88
CA VAL A 307 31.06 -6.07 4.80
C VAL A 307 31.01 -7.47 5.39
N LYS A 308 30.09 -8.30 4.89
CA LYS A 308 30.10 -9.73 5.23
C LYS A 308 31.35 -10.33 4.62
N ASP A 309 32.14 -11.06 5.41
CA ASP A 309 33.19 -11.92 4.86
C ASP A 309 32.54 -12.87 3.86
N THR A 310 33.07 -13.02 2.65
CA THR A 310 32.56 -13.95 1.63
C THR A 310 33.56 -15.04 1.25
N SER A 311 34.65 -15.18 2.02
CA SER A 311 35.69 -16.17 1.77
C SER A 311 35.20 -17.62 1.91
N LEU A 312 34.28 -17.87 2.84
CA LEU A 312 33.67 -19.19 3.08
C LEU A 312 32.17 -19.22 2.71
N PRO A 313 31.63 -20.35 2.22
CA PRO A 313 30.19 -20.55 2.12
C PRO A 313 29.48 -20.35 3.47
N GLU A 314 28.25 -19.87 3.48
CA GLU A 314 27.51 -19.55 4.72
C GLU A 314 27.39 -20.74 5.68
N PHE A 315 27.21 -21.96 5.15
CA PHE A 315 27.09 -23.18 5.95
C PHE A 315 28.42 -23.63 6.59
N ASP A 316 29.56 -23.18 6.07
CA ASP A 316 30.89 -23.46 6.63
C ASP A 316 31.32 -22.40 7.65
N ARG A 317 30.51 -21.36 7.86
CA ARG A 317 30.81 -20.30 8.82
C ARG A 317 30.30 -20.67 10.19
N VAL A 318 31.14 -20.42 11.18
CA VAL A 318 30.72 -20.45 12.58
C VAL A 318 29.94 -19.16 12.87
N SER A 319 28.63 -19.28 13.08
CA SER A 319 27.80 -18.19 13.58
C SER A 319 27.75 -18.28 15.10
N VAL A 320 28.24 -17.25 15.80
CA VAL A 320 28.21 -17.18 17.26
C VAL A 320 27.43 -15.95 17.68
N ASP A 321 26.43 -16.16 18.54
CA ASP A 321 25.74 -15.07 19.21
C ASP A 321 26.52 -14.68 20.48
N ILE A 322 27.26 -13.59 20.41
CA ILE A 322 28.02 -13.07 21.54
C ILE A 322 27.10 -12.13 22.34
N TRP A 323 26.89 -12.46 23.61
CA TRP A 323 26.11 -11.66 24.55
C TRP A 323 26.87 -11.54 25.87
N HIS A 324 26.88 -10.34 26.46
CA HIS A 324 27.56 -10.09 27.73
C HIS A 324 26.55 -9.79 28.85
N TYR A 325 26.80 -10.28 30.07
CA TYR A 325 25.87 -10.11 31.19
C TYR A 325 25.64 -8.65 31.61
N ALA A 326 26.59 -7.77 31.28
CA ALA A 326 26.49 -6.34 31.51
C ALA A 326 25.74 -5.59 30.38
N ASP A 327 25.34 -6.29 29.31
CA ASP A 327 24.56 -5.67 28.25
C ASP A 327 23.18 -5.24 28.78
N PRO A 328 22.66 -4.08 28.35
CA PRO A 328 21.40 -3.54 28.85
C PRO A 328 20.17 -4.34 28.38
N THR A 329 20.34 -5.24 27.41
CA THR A 329 19.26 -6.04 26.83
C THR A 329 19.64 -7.52 26.83
N LEU A 330 18.68 -8.39 27.14
CA LEU A 330 18.85 -9.85 27.08
C LEU A 330 19.12 -10.30 25.64
N GLN A 331 19.90 -11.37 25.47
CA GLN A 331 20.23 -11.96 24.17
C GLN A 331 18.99 -12.24 23.30
N THR A 332 17.94 -12.80 23.89
CA THR A 332 16.67 -13.09 23.18
C THR A 332 16.00 -11.84 22.64
N VAL A 333 16.14 -10.71 23.33
CA VAL A 333 15.64 -9.40 22.90
C VAL A 333 16.51 -8.82 21.80
N GLN A 334 17.84 -8.96 21.89
CA GLN A 334 18.77 -8.54 20.85
C GLN A 334 18.49 -9.27 19.52
N LEU A 335 18.35 -10.60 19.56
CA LEU A 335 18.02 -11.42 18.39
C LEU A 335 16.66 -11.03 17.79
N LYS A 336 15.64 -10.86 18.63
CA LYS A 336 14.31 -10.43 18.19
C LYS A 336 14.34 -9.04 17.52
N ASN A 337 15.17 -8.13 18.03
CA ASN A 337 15.25 -6.75 17.55
C ASN A 337 16.37 -6.53 16.51
N LEU A 338 17.09 -7.57 16.10
CA LEU A 338 18.25 -7.43 15.21
C LEU A 338 17.88 -6.75 13.89
N ASP A 339 16.84 -7.25 13.21
CA ASP A 339 16.36 -6.68 11.94
C ASP A 339 15.92 -5.22 12.11
N ALA A 340 15.17 -4.90 13.18
CA ALA A 340 14.73 -3.55 13.47
C ALA A 340 15.91 -2.60 13.79
N THR A 341 16.98 -3.12 14.40
CA THR A 341 18.18 -2.36 14.72
C THR A 341 19.01 -2.10 13.45
N LEU A 342 19.16 -3.10 12.59
CA LEU A 342 19.84 -2.97 11.30
C LEU A 342 19.11 -1.99 10.35
N LYS A 343 17.79 -1.93 10.42
CA LYS A 343 16.94 -0.99 9.66
C LYS A 343 16.69 0.32 10.40
N SER A 344 17.34 0.53 11.55
CA SER A 344 17.16 1.77 12.30
C SER A 344 17.84 2.92 11.56
N THR A 345 17.12 4.03 11.45
CA THR A 345 17.56 5.21 10.71
C THR A 345 17.48 6.44 11.59
N GLU A 346 18.31 7.41 11.28
CA GLU A 346 18.34 8.71 11.91
C GLU A 346 17.80 9.77 10.95
N ALA A 347 17.18 10.81 11.51
CA ALA A 347 16.53 11.84 10.72
C ALA A 347 17.56 12.78 10.09
N LEU A 348 17.46 12.95 8.77
CA LEU A 348 18.07 14.02 8.01
C LEU A 348 16.94 14.92 7.50
N LEU A 349 17.11 16.23 7.60
CA LEU A 349 16.22 17.22 7.01
C LEU A 349 16.91 17.90 5.85
N TYR A 350 16.18 18.09 4.77
CA TYR A 350 16.61 18.83 3.59
C TYR A 350 15.62 19.94 3.29
N ARG A 351 16.13 21.14 2.99
CA ARG A 351 15.32 22.29 2.57
C ARG A 351 15.65 22.63 1.12
N PRO A 352 14.73 22.40 0.17
CA PRO A 352 14.99 22.68 -1.24
C PRO A 352 15.24 24.16 -1.57
N ALA A 353 14.71 25.09 -0.77
CA ALA A 353 14.78 26.53 -1.07
C ALA A 353 16.20 27.11 -1.01
N ASP A 354 17.04 26.62 -0.10
CA ASP A 354 18.41 27.10 0.15
C ASP A 354 19.44 25.96 0.06
N ASN A 355 19.02 24.77 -0.36
CA ASN A 355 19.79 23.53 -0.34
C ASN A 355 20.38 23.19 1.05
N ALA A 356 19.77 23.67 2.14
CA ALA A 356 20.28 23.41 3.48
C ALA A 356 19.98 21.97 3.91
N VAL A 357 20.97 21.32 4.51
CA VAL A 357 20.86 20.00 5.10
C VAL A 357 21.09 20.11 6.59
N THR A 358 20.19 19.53 7.39
CA THR A 358 20.31 19.46 8.84
C THR A 358 20.17 18.02 9.27
N TYR A 359 21.28 17.45 9.73
CA TYR A 359 21.27 16.14 10.36
C TYR A 359 20.83 16.26 11.82
N LEU A 360 19.78 15.52 12.19
CA LEU A 360 19.22 15.53 13.53
C LEU A 360 19.67 14.31 14.36
N GLY A 361 20.59 13.50 13.84
CA GLY A 361 20.97 12.23 14.46
C GLY A 361 21.79 12.42 15.74
N LYS A 362 21.16 12.06 16.87
CA LYS A 362 21.70 11.53 18.14
C LYS A 362 20.57 11.34 19.18
N ILE A 363 19.45 10.71 18.80
CA ILE A 363 18.31 10.52 19.73
C ILE A 363 18.61 9.45 20.80
N LYS A 364 19.59 8.56 20.59
CA LYS A 364 19.99 7.53 21.55
C LYS A 364 21.22 7.87 22.41
N ASP A 365 21.88 9.00 22.14
CA ASP A 365 23.07 9.48 22.87
C ASP A 365 22.73 10.60 23.89
N ARG A 366 21.45 10.80 24.22
CA ARG A 366 20.97 11.82 25.17
C ARG A 366 20.30 11.21 26.38
#